data_AF-A0A524DMK7-F1
#
_entry.id   AF-A0A524DMK7-F1
#
_cell.length_a   1.000
_cell.length_b   1.000
_cell.length_c   1.000
_cell.angle_alpha   90.00
_cell.angle_beta   90.00
_cell.angle_gamma   90.00
#
_symmetry.space_group_name_H-M   'P 1'
#
loop_
_entity.id
_entity.type
_entity.pdbx_description
1 polymer ?
#
loop_
_entity_poly.entity_id
_entity_poly.type
_entity_poly.pdbx_seq_one_letter_code
_entity_poly.pdbx_strand_id
1 'polypeptide(L)'
;MVLIQPEFEIDGKNRVLCKYHSHYFEFITPTLDYFEEIYLDSKLTCLTCDHYQNDECYFTRSKIDDIEKRRKKGKRQFSCVLCGQKIERMFTIVHKLYNEQIDSVKIPLICCDCLEMVENHQYLNESKKLMYLYSYVILTLTFFIFYLIILLNILNLPLLVKAIAFASFGFLEILLIIKSLKRLILYRRGNKILKVYYDQK
;
A
#
# COMPACT_ATOMS: atom_id res chain seq x y z
N MET A 1 0.97 -20.57 -31.26
CA MET A 1 0.23 -19.42 -30.70
C MET A 1 1.27 -18.47 -30.16
N VAL A 2 1.32 -17.23 -30.67
CA VAL A 2 2.31 -16.24 -30.22
C VAL A 2 1.72 -15.55 -28.99
N LEU A 3 2.35 -15.72 -27.83
CA LEU A 3 1.93 -15.04 -26.60
C LEU A 3 2.24 -13.55 -26.69
N ILE A 4 1.28 -12.71 -26.31
CA ILE A 4 1.44 -11.26 -26.28
C ILE A 4 2.27 -10.90 -25.05
N GLN A 5 3.47 -10.39 -25.29
CA GLN A 5 4.36 -9.83 -24.26
C GLN A 5 3.81 -8.46 -23.83
N PRO A 6 3.48 -8.26 -22.55
CA PRO A 6 3.00 -6.96 -22.09
C PRO A 6 4.15 -5.95 -22.09
N GLU A 7 3.84 -4.73 -22.51
CA GLU A 7 4.72 -3.58 -22.40
C GLU A 7 4.04 -2.56 -21.50
N PHE A 8 4.77 -2.09 -20.49
CA PHE A 8 4.23 -1.19 -19.49
C PHE A 8 4.80 0.21 -19.66
N GLU A 9 3.97 1.21 -19.41
CA GLU A 9 4.38 2.61 -19.29
C GLU A 9 3.82 3.20 -18.01
N ILE A 10 4.49 4.25 -17.51
CA ILE A 10 4.04 5.03 -16.36
C ILE A 10 3.63 6.39 -16.88
N ASP A 11 2.38 6.77 -16.66
CA ASP A 11 1.87 8.07 -17.09
C ASP A 11 2.26 9.21 -16.12
N GLY A 12 1.90 10.44 -16.47
CA GLY A 12 2.19 11.62 -15.63
C GLY A 12 1.51 11.63 -14.25
N LYS A 13 0.60 10.67 -13.97
CA LYS A 13 -0.07 10.48 -12.67
C LYS A 13 0.46 9.25 -11.95
N ASN A 14 1.62 8.74 -12.37
CA ASN A 14 2.25 7.55 -11.78
C ASN A 14 1.38 6.29 -11.87
N ARG A 15 0.46 6.21 -12.84
CA ARG A 15 -0.33 5.01 -13.15
C ARG A 15 0.47 4.11 -14.07
N VAL A 16 0.51 2.82 -13.75
CA VAL A 16 1.09 1.81 -14.62
C VAL A 16 0.03 1.37 -15.62
N LEU A 17 0.31 1.58 -16.90
CA LEU A 17 -0.56 1.22 -18.03
C LEU A 17 0.07 0.07 -18.82
N CYS A 18 -0.74 -0.79 -19.41
CA CYS A 18 -0.30 -1.82 -20.35
C CYS A 18 -0.64 -1.36 -21.77
N LYS A 19 0.37 -1.20 -22.64
CA LYS A 19 0.20 -0.74 -24.02
C LYS A 19 -0.61 -1.69 -24.90
N TYR A 20 -0.59 -2.98 -24.56
CA TYR A 20 -1.35 -4.02 -25.24
C TYR A 20 -2.73 -4.26 -24.61
N HIS A 21 -3.20 -3.38 -23.73
CA HIS A 21 -4.57 -3.48 -23.25
C HIS A 21 -5.57 -3.11 -24.36
N SER A 22 -6.66 -3.86 -24.53
CA SER A 22 -7.69 -3.57 -25.57
C SER A 22 -8.18 -2.12 -25.56
N HIS A 23 -8.33 -1.56 -24.36
CA HIS A 23 -8.78 -0.19 -24.12
C HIS A 23 -7.64 0.81 -23.84
N TYR A 24 -6.41 0.53 -24.26
CA TYR A 24 -5.24 1.36 -23.94
C TYR A 24 -5.43 2.84 -24.32
N PHE A 25 -6.00 3.11 -25.51
CA PHE A 25 -6.25 4.49 -25.98
C PHE A 25 -7.22 5.27 -25.09
N GLU A 26 -8.16 4.60 -24.43
CA GLU A 26 -9.10 5.21 -23.47
C GLU A 26 -8.39 5.59 -22.15
N PHE A 27 -7.29 4.92 -21.80
CA PHE A 27 -6.58 5.18 -20.54
C PHE A 27 -5.57 6.32 -20.63
N ILE A 28 -5.02 6.56 -21.82
CA ILE A 28 -4.06 7.65 -22.08
C ILE A 28 -4.75 8.97 -22.43
N THR A 29 -6.05 8.95 -22.72
CA THR A 29 -6.78 10.17 -23.06
C THR A 29 -6.98 11.03 -21.81
N PRO A 30 -6.66 12.33 -21.86
CA PRO A 30 -6.81 13.21 -20.71
C PRO A 30 -8.30 13.40 -20.40
N THR A 31 -8.73 12.96 -19.22
CA THR A 31 -10.09 13.21 -18.72
C THR A 31 -10.19 14.64 -18.16
N LEU A 32 -11.29 15.33 -18.49
CA LEU A 32 -11.58 16.65 -17.92
C LEU A 32 -12.36 16.55 -16.60
N ASP A 33 -12.97 15.39 -16.32
CA ASP A 33 -13.80 15.16 -15.14
C ASP A 33 -13.15 14.18 -14.14
N TYR A 34 -13.29 14.50 -12.86
CA TYR A 34 -12.76 13.71 -11.74
C TYR A 34 -13.45 12.34 -11.62
N PHE A 35 -14.77 12.28 -11.87
CA PHE A 35 -15.48 11.01 -11.78
C PHE A 35 -15.11 10.05 -12.92
N GLU A 36 -14.89 10.60 -14.11
CA GLU A 36 -14.38 9.85 -15.25
C GLU A 36 -13.00 9.24 -14.94
N GLU A 37 -12.13 9.97 -14.26
CA GLU A 37 -10.82 9.46 -13.85
C GLU A 37 -10.94 8.28 -12.86
N ILE A 38 -11.80 8.40 -11.84
CA ILE A 38 -12.06 7.29 -10.91
C ILE A 38 -12.60 6.07 -11.66
N TYR A 39 -13.51 6.30 -12.60
CA TYR A 39 -14.09 5.24 -13.41
C TYR A 39 -13.02 4.52 -14.24
N LEU A 40 -12.16 5.25 -14.96
CA LEU A 40 -11.05 4.68 -15.73
C LEU A 40 -10.07 3.92 -14.83
N ASP A 41 -9.73 4.48 -13.67
CA ASP A 41 -8.85 3.81 -12.71
C ASP A 41 -9.41 2.47 -12.22
N SER A 42 -10.74 2.36 -12.09
CA SER A 42 -11.41 1.09 -11.76
C SER A 42 -11.32 0.05 -12.89
N LYS A 43 -11.12 0.51 -14.13
CA LYS A 43 -10.98 -0.30 -15.34
C LYS A 43 -9.53 -0.63 -15.68
N LEU A 44 -8.54 -0.07 -14.97
CA LEU A 44 -7.12 -0.39 -15.16
C LEU A 44 -6.75 -1.76 -14.56
N THR A 45 -7.22 -2.82 -15.20
CA THR A 45 -7.02 -4.22 -14.79
C THR A 45 -6.90 -5.14 -16.01
N CYS A 46 -6.23 -6.27 -15.85
CA CYS A 46 -6.23 -7.31 -16.89
C CYS A 46 -7.64 -7.87 -17.16
N LEU A 47 -8.57 -7.81 -16.19
CA LEU A 47 -9.89 -8.45 -16.31
C LEU A 47 -10.77 -7.83 -17.40
N THR A 48 -10.49 -6.58 -17.78
CA THR A 48 -11.20 -5.82 -18.81
C THR A 48 -10.50 -5.89 -20.17
N CYS A 49 -9.44 -6.69 -20.30
CA CYS A 49 -8.71 -6.86 -21.56
C CYS A 49 -9.25 -8.08 -22.33
N ASP A 50 -9.44 -7.93 -23.64
CA ASP A 50 -9.89 -9.06 -24.48
C ASP A 50 -8.83 -10.15 -24.58
N HIS A 51 -7.55 -9.78 -24.61
CA HIS A 51 -6.44 -10.73 -24.63
C HIS A 51 -6.38 -11.59 -23.35
N TYR A 52 -6.87 -11.07 -22.22
CA TYR A 52 -7.03 -11.87 -21.00
C TYR A 52 -8.19 -12.86 -21.13
N GLN A 53 -9.30 -12.47 -21.76
CA GLN A 53 -10.44 -13.38 -21.98
C GLN A 53 -10.07 -14.54 -22.90
N ASN A 54 -9.22 -14.26 -23.89
CA ASN A 54 -8.74 -15.24 -24.87
C ASN A 54 -7.50 -16.04 -24.40
N ASP A 55 -6.96 -15.77 -23.20
CA ASP A 55 -5.75 -16.40 -22.65
C ASP A 55 -4.50 -16.25 -23.56
N GLU A 56 -4.37 -15.08 -24.19
CA GLU A 56 -3.31 -14.77 -25.18
C GLU A 56 -2.11 -14.02 -24.56
N CYS A 57 -2.24 -13.52 -23.34
CA CYS A 57 -1.19 -12.76 -22.67
C CYS A 57 -0.07 -13.64 -22.11
N TYR A 58 1.13 -13.07 -21.93
CA TYR A 58 2.27 -13.71 -21.25
C TYR A 58 1.88 -14.36 -19.91
N PHE A 59 1.12 -13.63 -19.09
CA PHE A 59 0.50 -14.21 -17.90
C PHE A 59 -0.80 -14.89 -18.28
N THR A 60 -0.87 -16.20 -18.03
CA THR A 60 -2.10 -16.95 -18.24
C THR A 60 -3.25 -16.40 -17.39
N ARG A 61 -4.47 -16.57 -17.86
CA ARG A 61 -5.72 -16.20 -17.19
C ARG A 61 -5.76 -16.72 -15.75
N SER A 62 -5.39 -17.98 -15.55
CA SER A 62 -5.33 -18.60 -14.22
C SER A 62 -4.34 -17.88 -13.28
N LYS A 63 -3.19 -17.44 -13.80
CA LYS A 63 -2.20 -16.69 -13.02
C LYS A 63 -2.74 -15.31 -12.64
N ILE A 64 -3.39 -14.63 -13.59
CA ILE A 64 -4.04 -13.34 -13.38
C ILE A 64 -5.16 -13.44 -12.33
N ASP A 65 -5.98 -14.48 -12.40
CA ASP A 65 -7.06 -14.73 -11.43
C ASP A 65 -6.53 -14.97 -10.01
N ASP A 66 -5.43 -15.71 -9.88
CA ASP A 66 -4.77 -15.91 -8.59
C ASP A 66 -4.19 -14.59 -8.03
N ILE A 67 -3.56 -13.77 -8.88
CA ILE A 67 -3.08 -12.43 -8.47
C ILE A 67 -4.25 -11.58 -7.98
N GLU A 68 -5.34 -11.52 -8.74
CA GLU A 68 -6.52 -10.74 -8.43
C GLU A 68 -7.19 -11.20 -7.13
N LYS A 69 -7.33 -12.52 -6.94
CA LYS A 69 -7.87 -13.12 -5.72
C LYS A 69 -7.01 -12.77 -4.50
N ARG A 70 -5.68 -12.82 -4.64
CA ARG A 70 -4.74 -12.42 -3.57
C ARG A 70 -4.82 -10.93 -3.26
N ARG A 71 -4.97 -10.08 -4.28
CA ARG A 71 -5.17 -8.64 -4.16
C ARG A 71 -6.45 -8.31 -3.40
N LYS A 72 -7.60 -8.85 -3.83
CA LYS A 72 -8.91 -8.66 -3.16
C LYS A 72 -8.93 -9.17 -1.72
N LYS A 73 -8.25 -10.28 -1.42
CA LYS A 73 -8.11 -10.79 -0.05
C LYS A 73 -7.33 -9.83 0.86
N GLY A 74 -6.68 -8.80 0.30
CA GLY A 74 -6.03 -7.74 1.06
C GLY A 74 -4.85 -8.22 1.90
N LYS A 75 -4.18 -9.30 1.48
CA LYS A 75 -2.99 -9.80 2.17
C LYS A 75 -1.83 -8.80 2.02
N ARG A 76 -0.92 -8.79 3.00
CA ARG A 76 0.34 -8.01 3.02
C ARG A 76 1.25 -8.15 1.79
N GLN A 77 0.96 -9.08 0.87
CA GLN A 77 1.80 -9.36 -0.30
C GLN A 77 1.83 -8.20 -1.30
N PHE A 78 0.74 -7.44 -1.41
CA PHE A 78 0.65 -6.29 -2.31
C PHE A 78 0.46 -5.01 -1.49
N SER A 79 1.43 -4.71 -0.63
CA SER A 79 1.49 -3.43 0.07
C SER A 79 2.69 -2.63 -0.39
N CYS A 80 2.51 -1.31 -0.48
CA CYS A 80 3.58 -0.36 -0.72
C CYS A 80 4.71 -0.58 0.30
N VAL A 81 5.94 -0.71 -0.19
CA VAL A 81 7.10 -0.95 0.65
C VAL A 81 7.48 0.28 1.50
N LEU A 82 7.04 1.46 1.05
CA LEU A 82 7.33 2.75 1.69
C LEU A 82 6.33 3.08 2.81
N CYS A 83 5.03 3.10 2.53
CA CYS A 83 3.98 3.47 3.50
C CYS A 83 3.19 2.28 4.07
N GLY A 84 3.31 1.09 3.47
CA GLY A 84 2.57 -0.12 3.85
C GLY A 84 1.08 -0.08 3.53
N GLN A 85 0.60 0.91 2.76
CA GLN A 85 -0.76 0.90 2.22
C GLN A 85 -0.93 -0.25 1.22
N LYS A 86 -2.15 -0.77 1.09
CA LYS A 86 -2.46 -1.80 0.10
C LYS A 86 -2.42 -1.20 -1.29
N ILE A 87 -1.86 -1.93 -2.24
CA ILE A 87 -1.88 -1.57 -3.65
C ILE A 87 -3.15 -2.13 -4.26
N GLU A 88 -4.04 -1.23 -4.65
CA GLU A 88 -5.30 -1.58 -5.28
C GLU A 88 -5.15 -1.72 -6.80
N ARG A 89 -4.22 -0.98 -7.41
CA ARG A 89 -3.99 -1.02 -8.86
C ARG A 89 -3.32 -2.33 -9.29
N MET A 90 -4.00 -3.07 -10.16
CA MET A 90 -3.55 -4.39 -10.59
C MET A 90 -2.29 -4.33 -11.46
N PHE A 91 -2.21 -3.39 -12.39
CA PHE A 91 -1.06 -3.29 -13.29
C PHE A 91 0.24 -2.98 -12.57
N THR A 92 0.21 -2.23 -11.46
CA THR A 92 1.40 -2.02 -10.61
C THR A 92 1.97 -3.35 -10.09
N ILE A 93 1.10 -4.29 -9.72
CA ILE A 93 1.50 -5.63 -9.25
C ILE A 93 2.03 -6.46 -10.41
N VAL A 94 1.33 -6.47 -11.55
CA VAL A 94 1.69 -7.27 -12.73
C VAL A 94 3.02 -6.80 -13.31
N HIS A 95 3.22 -5.48 -13.43
CA HIS A 95 4.48 -4.88 -13.89
C HIS A 95 5.67 -5.29 -13.01
N LYS A 96 5.50 -5.25 -11.69
CA LYS A 96 6.52 -5.77 -10.76
C LYS A 96 6.84 -7.24 -11.04
N LEU A 97 5.81 -8.09 -11.13
CA LEU A 97 6.01 -9.53 -11.33
C LEU A 97 6.67 -9.84 -12.67
N TYR A 98 6.33 -9.10 -13.71
CA TYR A 98 6.91 -9.22 -15.05
C TYR A 98 8.41 -8.90 -15.03
N ASN A 99 8.79 -7.75 -14.47
CA ASN A 99 10.20 -7.34 -14.41
C ASN A 99 11.04 -8.26 -13.49
N GLU A 100 10.43 -8.80 -12.42
CA GLU A 100 11.08 -9.80 -11.57
C GLU A 100 11.35 -11.12 -12.32
N GLN A 101 10.49 -11.50 -13.28
CA GLN A 101 10.62 -12.74 -14.03
C GLN A 101 11.57 -12.64 -15.23
N ILE A 102 11.55 -11.52 -15.95
CA ILE A 102 12.30 -11.36 -17.20
C ILE A 102 13.69 -10.80 -16.91
N ASP A 103 13.77 -9.69 -16.19
CA ASP A 103 15.05 -8.99 -16.00
C ASP A 103 15.78 -9.43 -14.72
N SER A 104 15.16 -10.32 -13.92
CA SER A 104 15.62 -10.63 -12.56
C SER A 104 15.79 -9.40 -11.66
N VAL A 105 15.17 -8.28 -12.03
CA VAL A 105 15.26 -7.01 -11.30
C VAL A 105 14.19 -6.98 -10.21
N LYS A 106 14.65 -6.83 -8.96
CA LYS A 106 13.75 -6.66 -7.81
C LYS A 106 13.29 -5.22 -7.69
N ILE A 107 12.18 -4.91 -8.36
CA ILE A 107 11.55 -3.59 -8.28
C ILE A 107 10.69 -3.50 -7.00
N PRO A 108 10.89 -2.47 -6.16
CA PRO A 108 10.05 -2.25 -5.00
C PRO A 108 8.61 -1.95 -5.42
N LEU A 109 7.63 -2.58 -4.76
CA LEU A 109 6.23 -2.24 -4.96
C LEU A 109 5.92 -0.91 -4.23
N ILE A 110 5.65 0.15 -4.97
CA ILE A 110 5.41 1.50 -4.44
C ILE A 110 4.01 1.97 -4.89
N CYS A 111 3.25 2.62 -4.00
CA CYS A 111 1.97 3.26 -4.37
C CYS A 111 2.21 4.61 -5.04
N CYS A 112 1.22 5.09 -5.79
CA CYS A 112 1.38 6.27 -6.63
C CYS A 112 1.67 7.53 -5.81
N ASP A 113 0.98 7.74 -4.68
CA ASP A 113 1.28 8.86 -3.77
C ASP A 113 2.73 8.83 -3.27
N CYS A 114 3.25 7.65 -2.94
CA CYS A 114 4.64 7.53 -2.49
C CYS A 114 5.63 7.72 -3.64
N LEU A 115 5.30 7.25 -4.85
CA LEU A 115 6.15 7.43 -6.02
C LEU A 115 6.24 8.91 -6.39
N GLU A 116 5.11 9.60 -6.42
CA GLU A 116 5.03 11.04 -6.65
C GLU A 116 5.84 11.82 -5.59
N MET A 117 5.69 11.48 -4.30
CA MET A 117 6.49 12.12 -3.25
C MET A 117 7.99 11.86 -3.40
N VAL A 118 8.39 10.71 -3.97
CA VAL A 118 9.79 10.38 -4.22
C VAL A 118 10.32 11.19 -5.39
N GLU A 119 9.58 11.27 -6.49
CA GLU A 119 9.93 12.08 -7.67
C GLU A 119 10.05 13.57 -7.32
N ASN A 120 9.18 14.06 -6.44
CA ASN A 120 9.20 15.44 -5.96
C ASN A 120 10.22 15.68 -4.82
N HIS A 121 11.02 14.69 -4.43
CA HIS A 121 11.98 14.75 -3.30
C HIS A 121 11.36 15.11 -1.93
N GLN A 122 10.04 14.93 -1.76
CA GLN A 122 9.30 15.28 -0.55
C GLN A 122 9.16 14.12 0.43
N TYR A 123 9.28 12.88 -0.05
CA TYR A 123 8.99 11.67 0.74
C TYR A 123 9.74 11.59 2.07
N LEU A 124 11.04 11.92 2.10
CA LEU A 124 11.83 11.85 3.33
C LEU A 124 11.37 12.86 4.38
N ASN A 125 10.88 14.02 3.96
CA ASN A 125 10.37 15.03 4.87
C ASN A 125 9.00 14.62 5.43
N GLU A 126 8.10 14.18 4.55
CA GLU A 126 6.76 13.76 4.94
C GLU A 126 6.77 12.49 5.82
N SER A 127 7.60 11.50 5.47
CA SER A 127 7.80 10.33 6.31
C SER A 127 8.34 10.68 7.70
N LYS A 128 9.24 11.66 7.83
CA LYS A 128 9.72 12.13 9.14
C LYS A 128 8.59 12.77 9.97
N LYS A 129 7.78 13.64 9.38
CA LYS A 129 6.62 14.25 10.04
C LYS A 129 5.64 13.18 10.53
N LEU A 130 5.32 12.21 9.68
CA LEU A 130 4.44 11.10 10.05
C LEU A 130 5.05 10.22 11.15
N MET A 131 6.35 9.91 11.08
CA MET A 131 7.02 9.17 12.15
C MET A 131 6.98 9.91 13.48
N TYR A 132 7.15 11.24 13.49
CA TYR A 132 7.02 12.05 14.70
C TYR A 132 5.58 12.00 15.23
N LEU A 133 4.58 12.18 14.36
CA LEU A 133 3.17 12.08 14.73
C LEU A 133 2.84 10.72 15.37
N TYR A 134 3.24 9.60 14.75
CA TYR A 134 3.00 8.28 15.33
C TYR A 134 3.74 8.08 16.65
N SER A 135 4.95 8.61 16.78
CA SER A 135 5.71 8.54 18.03
C SER A 135 5.01 9.32 19.15
N TYR A 136 4.49 10.50 18.84
CA TYR A 136 3.68 11.31 19.76
C TYR A 136 2.40 10.59 20.17
N VAL A 137 1.65 10.02 19.23
CA VAL A 137 0.42 9.24 19.51
C VAL A 137 0.72 8.04 20.42
N ILE A 138 1.84 7.33 20.19
CA ILE A 138 2.23 6.23 21.06
C ILE A 138 2.49 6.75 22.48
N LEU A 139 3.24 7.84 22.61
CA LEU A 139 3.54 8.44 23.91
C LEU A 139 2.27 8.85 24.68
N THR A 140 1.34 9.54 24.02
CA THR A 140 0.09 9.99 24.65
C THR A 140 -0.78 8.80 25.07
N LEU A 141 -0.95 7.79 24.22
CA LEU A 141 -1.70 6.58 24.58
C LEU A 141 -1.03 5.83 25.74
N THR A 142 0.30 5.69 25.75
CA THR A 142 0.98 5.06 26.89
C THR A 142 0.76 5.83 28.19
N PHE A 143 0.76 7.17 28.13
CA PHE A 143 0.45 8.01 29.29
C PHE A 143 -0.98 7.78 29.81
N PHE A 144 -1.98 7.69 28.93
CA PHE A 144 -3.37 7.40 29.33
C PHE A 144 -3.52 6.02 29.97
N ILE A 145 -2.84 4.99 29.45
CA ILE A 145 -2.81 3.66 30.09
C ILE A 145 -2.24 3.76 31.51
N PHE A 146 -1.10 4.42 31.70
CA PHE A 146 -0.50 4.59 33.03
C PHE A 146 -1.43 5.38 33.98
N TYR A 147 -2.04 6.45 33.48
CA TYR A 147 -3.00 7.24 34.24
C TYR A 147 -4.20 6.39 34.67
N LEU A 148 -4.77 5.58 33.79
CA LEU A 148 -5.87 4.67 34.11
C LEU A 148 -5.47 3.66 35.19
N ILE A 149 -4.28 3.07 35.11
CA ILE A 149 -3.77 2.14 36.12
C ILE A 149 -3.66 2.83 37.49
N ILE A 150 -3.09 4.03 37.54
CA ILE A 150 -2.94 4.80 38.78
C ILE A 150 -4.31 5.17 39.35
N LEU A 151 -5.23 5.68 38.53
CA LEU A 151 -6.59 6.07 38.94
C LEU A 151 -7.35 4.89 39.54
N LEU A 152 -7.31 3.72 38.87
CA LEU A 152 -7.92 2.49 39.37
C LEU A 152 -7.34 2.07 40.72
N ASN A 153 -6.04 2.30 40.95
CA ASN A 153 -5.40 2.02 42.24
C ASN A 153 -5.80 3.01 43.33
N ILE A 154 -5.90 4.31 43.03
CA ILE A 154 -6.33 5.33 43.99
C ILE A 154 -7.78 5.11 44.44
N LEU A 155 -8.68 4.75 43.51
CA LEU A 155 -10.10 4.49 43.82
C LEU A 155 -10.34 3.22 44.65
N ASN A 156 -9.29 2.43 44.92
CA ASN A 156 -9.34 1.20 45.71
C ASN A 156 -10.47 0.23 45.32
N LEU A 157 -10.77 0.14 44.02
CA LEU A 157 -11.84 -0.71 43.49
C LEU A 157 -11.51 -2.21 43.67
N PRO A 158 -12.52 -3.10 43.76
CA PRO A 158 -12.29 -4.54 43.72
C PRO A 158 -11.53 -4.96 42.46
N LEU A 159 -10.68 -6.00 42.58
CA LEU A 159 -9.84 -6.47 41.47
C LEU A 159 -10.62 -6.76 40.19
N LEU A 160 -11.80 -7.36 40.31
CA LEU A 160 -12.68 -7.66 39.17
C LEU A 160 -13.11 -6.40 38.42
N VAL A 161 -13.42 -5.32 39.13
CA VAL A 161 -13.82 -4.05 38.52
C VAL A 161 -12.63 -3.41 37.81
N LYS A 162 -11.43 -3.44 38.41
CA LYS A 162 -10.19 -2.99 37.75
C LYS A 162 -9.92 -3.75 36.45
N ALA A 163 -10.08 -5.07 36.48
CA ALA A 163 -9.87 -5.94 35.32
C ALA A 163 -10.85 -5.63 34.19
N ILE A 164 -12.14 -5.43 34.50
CA ILE A 164 -13.16 -5.07 33.49
C ILE A 164 -12.86 -3.70 32.88
N ALA A 165 -12.57 -2.69 33.70
CA ALA A 165 -12.24 -1.34 33.22
C ALA A 165 -10.99 -1.33 32.33
N PHE A 166 -9.95 -2.08 32.71
CA PHE A 166 -8.76 -2.21 31.88
C PHE A 166 -9.01 -2.99 30.59
N ALA A 167 -9.83 -4.05 30.65
CA ALA A 167 -10.18 -4.84 29.47
C ALA A 167 -11.00 -4.02 28.45
N SER A 168 -11.87 -3.11 28.89
CA SER A 168 -12.64 -2.27 27.97
C SER A 168 -11.82 -1.12 27.38
N PHE A 169 -11.11 -0.35 28.22
CA PHE A 169 -10.41 0.86 27.78
C PHE A 169 -8.95 0.59 27.40
N GLY A 170 -8.20 -0.11 28.26
CA GLY A 170 -6.78 -0.41 28.02
C GLY A 170 -6.56 -1.29 26.79
N PHE A 171 -7.44 -2.24 26.51
CA PHE A 171 -7.30 -3.11 25.33
C PHE A 171 -7.37 -2.33 24.01
N LEU A 172 -8.33 -1.41 23.88
CA LEU A 172 -8.46 -0.57 22.69
C LEU A 172 -7.23 0.32 22.49
N GLU A 173 -6.72 0.93 23.56
CA GLU A 173 -5.51 1.75 23.50
C GLU A 173 -4.28 0.92 23.10
N ILE A 174 -4.12 -0.28 23.65
CA ILE A 174 -3.04 -1.20 23.26
C ILE A 174 -3.12 -1.54 21.76
N LEU A 175 -4.32 -1.82 21.23
CA LEU A 175 -4.49 -2.08 19.79
C LEU A 175 -4.08 -0.88 18.93
N LEU A 176 -4.41 0.35 19.36
CA LEU A 176 -4.01 1.58 18.68
C LEU A 176 -2.49 1.77 18.75
N ILE A 177 -1.85 1.55 19.90
CA ILE A 177 -0.40 1.60 20.05
C ILE A 177 0.28 0.61 19.10
N ILE A 178 -0.20 -0.65 19.06
CA ILE A 178 0.34 -1.68 18.16
C ILE A 178 0.19 -1.25 16.70
N LYS A 179 -0.95 -0.66 16.31
CA LYS A 179 -1.20 -0.17 14.95
C LYS A 179 -0.24 0.97 14.59
N SER A 180 -0.07 1.95 15.47
CA SER A 180 0.85 3.09 15.29
C SER A 180 2.31 2.63 15.23
N LEU A 181 2.71 1.69 16.08
CA LEU A 181 4.06 1.13 16.08
C LEU A 181 4.36 0.36 14.79
N LYS A 182 3.39 -0.41 14.27
CA LYS A 182 3.51 -1.06 12.95
C LYS A 182 3.72 -0.03 11.84
N ARG A 183 2.98 1.09 11.84
CA ARG A 183 3.17 2.18 10.86
C ARG A 183 4.55 2.83 11.00
N LEU A 184 4.99 3.11 12.22
CA LEU A 184 6.32 3.68 12.49
C LEU A 184 7.46 2.80 11.94
N ILE A 185 7.37 1.49 12.18
CA ILE A 185 8.36 0.51 11.65
C ILE A 185 8.35 0.50 10.12
N LEU A 186 7.17 0.59 9.49
CA LEU A 186 7.05 0.64 8.03
C LEU A 186 7.74 1.87 7.45
N TYR A 187 7.46 3.07 7.96
CA TYR A 187 8.15 4.29 7.48
C TYR A 187 9.66 4.22 7.70
N ARG A 188 10.13 3.70 8.85
CA ARG A 188 11.57 3.50 9.09
C ARG A 188 12.20 2.56 8.07
N ARG A 189 11.53 1.45 7.73
CA ARG A 189 11.99 0.52 6.69
C ARG A 189 11.94 1.15 5.30
N GLY A 190 10.87 1.84 4.96
CA GLY A 190 10.70 2.58 3.72
C GLY A 190 11.83 3.59 3.51
N ASN A 191 12.17 4.37 4.54
CA ASN A 191 13.27 5.33 4.47
C ASN A 191 14.63 4.65 4.26
N LYS A 192 14.86 3.46 4.83
CA LYS A 192 16.09 2.70 4.57
C LYS A 192 16.15 2.20 3.12
N ILE A 193 15.04 1.69 2.61
CA ILE A 193 14.94 1.21 1.22
C ILE A 193 15.16 2.36 0.26
N LEU A 194 14.50 3.49 0.47
CA LEU A 194 14.65 4.65 -0.41
C LEU A 194 16.12 5.10 -0.52
N LYS A 195 16.82 5.19 0.61
CA LYS A 195 18.25 5.53 0.62
C LYS A 195 19.10 4.56 -0.20
N VAL A 196 18.80 3.25 -0.15
CA VAL A 196 19.55 2.25 -0.92
C VAL A 196 19.30 2.37 -2.42
N TYR A 197 18.06 2.64 -2.83
CA TYR A 197 17.67 2.66 -4.25
C TYR A 197 17.84 4.03 -4.93
N TYR A 198 17.83 5.13 -4.18
CA TYR A 198 17.79 6.49 -4.73
C TYR A 198 18.95 7.40 -4.33
N ASP A 199 19.70 7.15 -3.23
CA ASP A 199 20.92 7.92 -2.92
C ASP A 199 22.18 7.41 -3.68
N GLN A 200 22.02 6.44 -4.61
CA GLN A 200 23.12 5.93 -5.45
C GLN A 200 23.19 6.60 -6.84
N LYS A 201 22.45 7.70 -7.05
CA LYS A 201 22.43 8.46 -8.29
C LYS A 201 22.84 9.90 -8.03
#